data_AF-A0AAN7KU12-F1
#
_entry.id   AF-A0AAN7KU12-F1
#
_cell.length_a   1.000
_cell.length_b   1.000
_cell.length_c   1.000
_cell.angle_alpha   90.00
_cell.angle_beta   90.00
_cell.angle_gamma   90.00
#
_symmetry.space_group_name_H-M   'P 1'
#
loop_
_entity.id
_entity.type
_entity.pdbx_description
1 polymer ?
#
loop_
_entity_poly.entity_id
_entity_poly.type
_entity_poly.pdbx_seq_one_letter_code
_entity_poly.pdbx_strand_id
1 'polypeptide(L)'
;MEGRYGQHHINPHHQQQQYVSSGVDPTGDRFPQWSLQETKDFLMKRAELDQRFMETKRNKVLWEVVSNKMKEMGYNRSADQCKSKWKNLVTRYKGCETMEAETMRQQFPFYNEIHSIFSVRMQRMLWAEGEGGGASSSSKKKASHQLSWGEEDEEEDSDGEQKAGSSCRNTKNKKKKVKTGASSSEGDSGKLVKLVEGFMRQQVQMEMQWREEYEEREKERRMREMEWRQTMEALEKERAMMDRRWREREEQRRIREDARAEKRDALITALLNKLRSREDSNM
;
A
#
# COMPACT_ATOMS: atom_id res chain seq x y z
N MET A 1 19.22 31.65 -52.26
CA MET A 1 18.47 32.17 -51.11
C MET A 1 16.99 31.99 -51.47
N GLU A 2 16.43 30.82 -51.18
CA GLU A 2 15.61 30.55 -49.97
C GLU A 2 14.37 31.47 -49.95
N GLY A 3 13.13 31.01 -49.89
CA GLY A 3 12.52 29.69 -49.84
C GLY A 3 11.00 29.94 -49.88
N ARG A 4 10.28 29.17 -50.71
CA ARG A 4 8.81 29.25 -50.86
C ARG A 4 8.12 28.43 -49.77
N TYR A 5 7.00 28.96 -49.30
CA TYR A 5 5.99 28.33 -48.45
C TYR A 5 5.51 26.99 -49.02
N GLY A 6 5.52 25.93 -48.21
CA GLY A 6 5.00 24.61 -48.54
C GLY A 6 3.95 24.16 -47.52
N GLN A 7 2.70 24.16 -47.96
CA GLN A 7 1.51 23.69 -47.26
C GLN A 7 1.41 22.16 -47.41
N HIS A 8 1.32 21.45 -46.29
CA HIS A 8 0.59 20.19 -46.03
C HIS A 8 0.63 19.06 -47.08
N HIS A 9 1.34 17.98 -46.73
CA HIS A 9 1.08 16.63 -47.24
C HIS A 9 0.94 15.67 -46.04
N ILE A 10 -0.29 15.23 -45.76
CA ILE A 10 -0.56 14.10 -44.86
C ILE A 10 -0.75 12.88 -45.76
N ASN A 11 0.12 11.89 -45.64
CA ASN A 11 -0.01 10.59 -46.28
C ASN A 11 -0.15 9.56 -45.14
N PRO A 12 -1.23 8.75 -45.08
CA PRO A 12 -1.40 7.76 -44.02
C PRO A 12 -0.87 6.40 -44.50
N HIS A 13 0.22 5.91 -43.92
CA HIS A 13 0.65 4.53 -44.17
C HIS A 13 1.29 3.87 -42.93
N HIS A 14 0.47 3.01 -42.30
CA HIS A 14 0.84 1.67 -41.83
C HIS A 14 1.87 1.56 -40.67
N GLN A 15 1.37 1.63 -39.44
CA GLN A 15 2.05 1.09 -38.26
C GLN A 15 1.90 -0.43 -38.25
N GLN A 16 2.83 -1.14 -38.89
CA GLN A 16 3.00 -2.58 -38.72
C GLN A 16 3.72 -2.86 -37.39
N GLN A 17 3.17 -3.80 -36.63
CA GLN A 17 3.77 -4.40 -35.45
C GLN A 17 5.18 -4.91 -35.75
N GLN A 18 6.17 -4.48 -34.96
CA GLN A 18 7.44 -5.22 -34.84
C GLN A 18 7.72 -5.52 -33.36
N TYR A 19 7.47 -6.79 -33.06
CA TYR A 19 8.08 -7.59 -32.02
C TYR A 19 9.59 -7.67 -32.31
N VAL A 20 10.42 -7.14 -31.41
CA VAL A 20 11.86 -7.43 -31.41
C VAL A 20 12.17 -8.30 -30.21
N SER A 21 12.52 -9.55 -30.51
CA SER A 21 13.01 -10.54 -29.57
C SER A 21 14.54 -10.51 -29.56
N SER A 22 15.09 -10.82 -28.38
CA SER A 22 16.44 -11.33 -28.11
C SER A 22 17.58 -10.30 -27.98
N GLY A 23 17.90 -10.03 -26.70
CA GLY A 23 19.24 -9.72 -26.23
C GLY A 23 19.42 -10.39 -24.87
N VAL A 24 19.96 -11.61 -24.86
CA VAL A 24 20.33 -12.33 -23.64
C VAL A 24 21.74 -11.90 -23.27
N ASP A 25 21.89 -11.17 -22.16
CA ASP A 25 23.19 -10.85 -21.55
C ASP A 25 23.43 -11.85 -20.40
N PRO A 26 24.52 -12.64 -20.40
CA PRO A 26 24.65 -13.81 -19.54
C PRO A 26 25.40 -13.55 -18.23
N THR A 27 25.36 -12.35 -17.65
CA THR A 27 25.80 -12.14 -16.26
C THR A 27 25.18 -10.89 -15.64
N GLY A 28 24.42 -11.05 -14.57
CA GLY A 28 23.98 -9.94 -13.74
C GLY A 28 22.72 -10.30 -12.99
N ASP A 29 22.86 -10.48 -11.69
CA ASP A 29 21.87 -10.80 -10.67
C ASP A 29 20.79 -9.69 -10.53
N ARG A 30 20.16 -9.33 -11.65
CA ARG A 30 18.98 -8.49 -11.71
C ARG A 30 17.80 -9.43 -11.76
N PHE A 31 17.06 -9.53 -10.66
CA PHE A 31 15.80 -10.27 -10.62
C PHE A 31 14.97 -9.93 -11.88
N PRO A 32 14.52 -10.93 -12.65
CA PRO A 32 13.80 -10.67 -13.89
C PRO A 32 12.61 -9.74 -13.65
N GLN A 33 12.46 -8.70 -14.46
CA GLN A 33 11.26 -7.86 -14.44
C GLN A 33 10.04 -8.75 -14.75
N TRP A 34 8.96 -8.61 -13.97
CA TRP A 34 7.74 -9.38 -14.19
C TRP A 34 7.20 -9.12 -15.59
N SER A 35 7.16 -10.16 -16.43
CA SER A 35 6.59 -10.03 -17.76
C SER A 35 5.07 -9.89 -17.69
N LEU A 36 4.46 -9.44 -18.79
CA LEU A 36 3.01 -9.28 -18.87
C LEU A 36 2.31 -10.64 -18.77
N GLN A 37 2.83 -11.66 -19.47
CA GLN A 37 2.31 -13.01 -19.41
C GLN A 37 2.50 -13.63 -18.02
N GLU A 38 3.70 -13.50 -17.45
CA GLU A 38 3.99 -13.97 -16.09
C GLU A 38 3.05 -13.36 -15.04
N THR A 39 2.76 -12.06 -15.16
CA THR A 39 1.82 -11.39 -14.24
C THR A 39 0.38 -11.88 -14.42
N LYS A 40 -0.04 -12.19 -15.66
CA LYS A 40 -1.35 -12.79 -15.93
C LYS A 40 -1.47 -14.19 -15.33
N ASP A 41 -0.46 -15.02 -15.54
CA ASP A 41 -0.43 -16.39 -15.01
C ASP A 41 -0.43 -16.37 -13.48
N PHE A 42 0.32 -15.45 -12.87
CA PHE A 42 0.30 -15.20 -11.44
C PHE A 42 -1.10 -14.84 -10.92
N LEU A 43 -1.78 -13.88 -11.57
CA LEU A 43 -3.12 -13.47 -11.19
C LEU A 43 -4.12 -14.62 -11.32
N MET A 44 -3.98 -15.47 -12.34
CA MET A 44 -4.78 -16.66 -12.53
C MET A 44 -4.62 -17.64 -11.35
N LYS A 45 -3.37 -17.90 -10.92
CA LYS A 45 -3.11 -18.76 -9.74
C LYS A 45 -3.60 -18.14 -8.44
N ARG A 46 -3.50 -16.81 -8.30
CA ARG A 46 -4.03 -16.09 -7.14
C ARG A 46 -5.56 -16.10 -7.10
N ALA A 47 -6.23 -16.07 -8.26
CA ALA A 47 -7.68 -16.21 -8.41
C ALA A 47 -8.15 -17.62 -8.01
N GLU A 48 -7.48 -18.67 -8.51
CA GLU A 48 -7.77 -20.07 -8.17
C GLU A 48 -7.72 -20.32 -6.65
N LEU A 49 -6.76 -19.71 -5.96
CA LEU A 49 -6.54 -19.88 -4.53
C LEU A 49 -7.27 -18.85 -3.67
N ASP A 50 -8.01 -17.90 -4.27
CA ASP A 50 -8.57 -16.75 -3.57
C ASP A 50 -9.43 -17.13 -2.38
N GLN A 51 -10.22 -18.20 -2.53
CA GLN A 51 -11.04 -18.73 -1.45
C GLN A 51 -10.22 -19.13 -0.22
N ARG A 52 -9.14 -19.87 -0.43
CA ARG A 52 -8.29 -20.37 0.66
C ARG A 52 -7.59 -19.23 1.40
N PHE A 53 -7.22 -18.17 0.66
CA PHE A 53 -6.68 -16.95 1.23
C PHE A 53 -7.69 -16.22 2.14
N MET A 54 -9.00 -16.38 1.92
CA MET A 54 -10.05 -15.79 2.76
C MET A 54 -10.42 -16.67 3.96
N GLU A 55 -10.17 -17.98 3.88
CA GLU A 55 -10.53 -18.95 4.94
C GLU A 55 -9.51 -18.97 6.10
N THR A 56 -8.26 -18.57 5.86
CA THR A 56 -7.16 -18.69 6.83
C THR A 56 -6.51 -17.34 7.11
N LYS A 57 -6.19 -17.06 8.39
CA LYS A 57 -5.46 -15.84 8.78
C LYS A 57 -3.96 -15.90 8.43
N ARG A 58 -3.35 -17.09 8.51
CA ARG A 58 -1.94 -17.32 8.19
C ARG A 58 -1.76 -17.82 6.75
N ASN A 59 -1.23 -16.96 5.89
CA ASN A 59 -1.15 -17.22 4.45
C ASN A 59 0.25 -17.63 3.95
N LYS A 60 1.25 -17.84 4.84
CA LYS A 60 2.64 -18.20 4.45
C LYS A 60 2.69 -19.40 3.51
N VAL A 61 2.04 -20.51 3.89
CA VAL A 61 1.98 -21.73 3.09
C VAL A 61 1.25 -21.51 1.76
N LEU A 62 0.24 -20.65 1.72
CA LEU A 62 -0.46 -20.35 0.46
C LEU A 62 0.43 -19.58 -0.52
N TRP A 63 1.30 -18.70 -0.02
CA TRP A 63 2.30 -18.02 -0.85
C TRP A 63 3.36 -18.98 -1.39
N GLU A 64 3.78 -19.97 -0.61
CA GLU A 64 4.64 -21.06 -1.09
C GLU A 64 3.96 -21.88 -2.19
N VAL A 65 2.67 -22.20 -2.03
CA VAL A 65 1.88 -22.90 -3.06
C VAL A 65 1.80 -22.07 -4.34
N VAL A 66 1.57 -20.75 -4.24
CA VAL A 66 1.56 -19.85 -5.42
C VAL A 66 2.94 -19.86 -6.09
N SER A 67 4.02 -19.72 -5.32
CA SER A 67 5.40 -19.78 -5.83
C SER A 67 5.72 -21.09 -6.56
N ASN A 68 5.31 -22.23 -6.00
CA ASN A 68 5.48 -23.53 -6.63
C ASN A 68 4.71 -23.64 -7.95
N LYS A 69 3.44 -23.19 -7.99
CA LYS A 69 2.66 -23.14 -9.23
C LYS A 69 3.30 -22.22 -10.29
N MET A 70 3.90 -21.10 -9.88
CA MET A 70 4.65 -20.23 -10.80
C MET A 70 5.89 -20.94 -11.36
N LYS A 71 6.60 -21.68 -10.50
CA LYS A 71 7.78 -22.47 -10.89
C LYS A 71 7.44 -23.59 -11.87
N GLU A 72 6.29 -24.25 -11.72
CA GLU A 72 5.78 -25.25 -12.67
C GLU A 72 5.53 -24.67 -14.07
N MET A 73 5.19 -23.39 -14.16
CA MET A 73 5.02 -22.67 -15.43
C MET A 73 6.34 -22.09 -15.97
N GLY A 74 7.48 -22.38 -15.31
CA GLY A 74 8.80 -21.90 -15.71
C GLY A 74 9.18 -20.54 -15.13
N TYR A 75 8.41 -20.00 -14.18
CA TYR A 75 8.71 -18.72 -13.53
C TYR A 75 9.28 -18.94 -12.12
N ASN A 76 10.59 -18.73 -11.96
CA ASN A 76 11.27 -18.89 -10.68
C ASN A 76 11.07 -17.65 -9.78
N ARG A 77 9.91 -17.58 -9.11
CA ARG A 77 9.59 -16.52 -8.12
C ARG A 77 9.46 -17.11 -6.72
N SER A 78 10.05 -16.47 -5.72
CA SER A 78 9.88 -16.87 -4.32
C SER A 78 8.48 -16.50 -3.78
N ALA A 79 8.07 -17.12 -2.67
CA ALA A 79 6.82 -16.80 -1.99
C ALA A 79 6.70 -15.30 -1.64
N ASP A 80 7.79 -14.69 -1.16
CA ASP A 80 7.82 -13.26 -0.82
C ASP A 80 7.73 -12.36 -2.04
N GLN A 81 8.34 -12.75 -3.16
CA GLN A 81 8.20 -12.02 -4.43
C GLN A 81 6.76 -12.07 -4.93
N CYS A 82 6.10 -13.22 -4.81
CA CYS A 82 4.67 -13.38 -5.11
C CYS A 82 3.78 -12.51 -4.20
N LYS A 83 4.02 -12.53 -2.88
CA LYS A 83 3.30 -11.68 -1.91
C LYS A 83 3.49 -10.20 -2.23
N SER A 84 4.73 -9.77 -2.45
CA SER A 84 5.07 -8.38 -2.80
C SER A 84 4.43 -7.96 -4.14
N LYS A 85 4.44 -8.84 -5.15
CA LYS A 85 3.79 -8.60 -6.44
C LYS A 85 2.29 -8.41 -6.28
N TRP A 86 1.62 -9.26 -5.49
CA TRP A 86 0.19 -9.10 -5.18
C TRP A 86 -0.08 -7.76 -4.50
N LYS A 87 0.67 -7.42 -3.45
CA LYS A 87 0.54 -6.14 -2.73
C LYS A 87 0.63 -4.96 -3.70
N ASN A 88 1.65 -4.93 -4.54
CA ASN A 88 1.85 -3.88 -5.55
C ASN A 88 0.70 -3.78 -6.55
N LEU A 89 0.19 -4.91 -7.03
CA LEU A 89 -0.93 -4.98 -7.96
C LEU A 89 -2.23 -4.44 -7.32
N VAL A 90 -2.51 -4.83 -6.08
CA VAL A 90 -3.68 -4.36 -5.33
C VAL A 90 -3.58 -2.87 -5.03
N THR A 91 -2.41 -2.37 -4.64
CA THR A 91 -2.19 -0.92 -4.42
C THR A 91 -2.47 -0.12 -5.68
N ARG A 92 -1.97 -0.57 -6.84
CA ARG A 92 -2.24 0.09 -8.13
C ARG A 92 -3.72 0.04 -8.50
N TYR A 93 -4.37 -1.11 -8.32
CA TYR A 93 -5.81 -1.28 -8.53
C TYR A 93 -6.63 -0.27 -7.70
N LYS A 94 -6.31 -0.12 -6.39
CA LYS A 94 -6.97 0.84 -5.51
C LYS A 94 -6.76 2.28 -5.96
N GLY A 95 -5.55 2.63 -6.43
CA GLY A 95 -5.27 3.96 -6.98
C GLY A 95 -6.15 4.32 -8.19
N CYS A 96 -6.46 3.33 -9.04
CA CYS A 96 -7.37 3.51 -10.18
C CYS A 96 -8.85 3.66 -9.79
N GLU A 97 -9.23 3.31 -8.55
CA GLU A 97 -10.60 3.42 -8.05
C GLU A 97 -10.92 4.82 -7.51
N THR A 98 -9.90 5.58 -7.09
CA THR A 98 -10.08 6.82 -6.30
C THR A 98 -9.95 8.14 -7.08
N MET A 99 -9.27 8.19 -8.23
CA MET A 99 -9.08 9.44 -9.00
C MET A 99 -9.27 9.20 -10.50
N GLU A 100 -10.11 10.05 -11.15
CA GLU A 100 -10.40 10.08 -12.59
C GLU A 100 -10.34 8.71 -13.28
N ALA A 101 -11.27 7.85 -12.85
CA ALA A 101 -11.12 6.40 -12.88
C ALA A 101 -11.04 5.78 -14.29
N GLU A 102 -11.60 6.40 -15.32
CA GLU A 102 -11.75 5.74 -16.62
C GLU A 102 -10.43 5.62 -17.39
N THR A 103 -9.63 6.69 -17.43
CA THR A 103 -8.35 6.73 -18.15
C THR A 103 -7.27 5.93 -17.45
N MET A 104 -7.22 5.94 -16.10
CA MET A 104 -6.27 5.13 -15.33
C MET A 104 -6.59 3.63 -15.39
N ARG A 105 -7.88 3.26 -15.40
CA ARG A 105 -8.30 1.86 -15.61
C ARG A 105 -7.85 1.32 -16.97
N GLN A 106 -7.90 2.15 -18.01
CA GLN A 106 -7.47 1.79 -19.36
C GLN A 106 -5.94 1.67 -19.48
N GLN A 107 -5.17 2.43 -18.67
CA GLN A 107 -3.71 2.36 -18.66
C GLN A 107 -3.16 1.20 -17.81
N PHE A 108 -3.90 0.70 -16.83
CA PHE A 108 -3.45 -0.41 -15.99
C PHE A 108 -3.80 -1.78 -16.61
N PRO A 109 -2.82 -2.53 -17.16
CA PRO A 109 -3.11 -3.70 -18.00
C PRO A 109 -3.73 -4.90 -17.27
N PHE A 110 -3.74 -4.86 -15.93
CA PHE A 110 -4.22 -5.96 -15.07
C PHE A 110 -5.46 -5.57 -14.25
N TYR A 111 -6.07 -4.42 -14.56
CA TYR A 111 -7.22 -3.92 -13.81
C TYR A 111 -8.37 -4.93 -13.81
N ASN A 112 -8.72 -5.45 -14.99
CA ASN A 112 -9.86 -6.34 -15.16
C ASN A 112 -9.67 -7.67 -14.44
N GLU A 113 -8.47 -8.24 -14.49
CA GLU A 113 -8.13 -9.50 -13.83
C GLU A 113 -8.24 -9.37 -12.31
N ILE A 114 -7.73 -8.28 -11.72
CA ILE A 114 -7.84 -8.03 -10.27
C ILE A 114 -9.28 -7.71 -9.88
N HIS A 115 -9.96 -6.88 -10.68
CA HIS A 115 -11.37 -6.55 -10.47
C HIS A 115 -12.22 -7.82 -10.48
N SER A 116 -11.95 -8.75 -11.40
CA SER A 116 -12.62 -10.06 -11.50
C SER A 116 -12.44 -10.89 -10.22
N ILE A 117 -11.22 -10.97 -9.67
CA ILE A 117 -10.97 -11.68 -8.40
C ILE A 117 -11.83 -11.09 -7.27
N PHE A 118 -11.87 -9.76 -7.16
CA PHE A 118 -12.61 -9.09 -6.10
C PHE A 118 -14.13 -9.14 -6.27
N SER A 119 -14.62 -9.04 -7.50
CA SER A 119 -16.04 -9.17 -7.82
C SER A 119 -16.55 -10.59 -7.58
N VAL A 120 -15.79 -11.62 -7.98
CA VAL A 120 -16.10 -13.02 -7.68
C VAL A 120 -16.08 -13.27 -6.16
N ARG A 121 -15.10 -12.71 -5.44
CA ARG A 121 -15.05 -12.78 -3.98
C ARG A 121 -16.29 -12.18 -3.32
N MET A 122 -16.67 -10.98 -3.77
CA MET A 122 -17.86 -10.29 -3.25
C MET A 122 -19.16 -11.05 -3.57
N GLN A 123 -19.28 -11.60 -4.78
CA GLN A 123 -20.41 -12.44 -5.16
C GLN A 123 -20.49 -13.71 -4.30
N ARG A 124 -19.36 -14.34 -3.99
CA ARG A 124 -19.31 -15.51 -3.10
C ARG A 124 -19.79 -15.16 -1.68
N MET A 125 -19.36 -14.03 -1.13
CA MET A 125 -19.85 -13.59 0.19
C MET A 125 -21.36 -13.35 0.18
N LEU A 126 -21.89 -12.72 -0.88
CA LEU A 126 -23.33 -12.47 -1.02
C LEU A 126 -24.15 -13.77 -1.13
N TRP A 127 -23.61 -14.81 -1.79
CA TRP A 127 -24.29 -16.11 -1.89
C TRP A 127 -24.19 -16.96 -0.61
N ALA A 128 -23.12 -16.83 0.18
CA ALA A 128 -22.99 -17.53 1.45
C ALA A 128 -24.05 -17.09 2.49
N GLU A 129 -24.55 -15.85 2.42
CA GLU A 129 -25.65 -15.38 3.27
C GLU A 129 -27.04 -15.91 2.84
N GLY A 130 -27.15 -16.52 1.66
CA GLY A 130 -28.41 -17.09 1.15
C GLY A 130 -28.76 -18.47 1.69
N GLU A 131 -27.78 -19.23 2.23
CA GLU A 131 -27.98 -20.62 2.69
C GLU A 131 -27.93 -20.79 4.22
N GLY A 132 -27.64 -19.73 4.98
CA GLY A 132 -27.65 -19.73 6.45
C GLY A 132 -28.81 -18.90 7.02
N GLY A 133 -29.93 -19.54 7.35
CA GLY A 133 -31.14 -18.84 7.80
C GLY A 133 -31.02 -18.10 9.14
N GLY A 134 -31.53 -16.85 9.18
CA GLY A 134 -32.36 -16.35 10.29
C GLY A 134 -31.95 -15.06 11.03
N ALA A 135 -32.66 -13.96 10.70
CA ALA A 135 -33.07 -12.80 11.53
C ALA A 135 -32.08 -11.63 11.82
N SER A 136 -32.21 -10.51 11.08
CA SER A 136 -33.07 -9.36 11.46
C SER A 136 -32.81 -8.05 10.68
N SER A 137 -33.92 -7.44 10.24
CA SER A 137 -34.20 -6.01 9.99
C SER A 137 -33.28 -5.13 9.13
N SER A 138 -33.77 -4.83 7.92
CA SER A 138 -33.94 -3.48 7.33
C SER A 138 -32.92 -2.38 7.65
N SER A 139 -32.13 -1.97 6.65
CA SER A 139 -32.00 -0.56 6.23
C SER A 139 -31.26 -0.45 4.90
N LYS A 140 -31.97 0.04 3.88
CA LYS A 140 -31.39 0.64 2.68
C LYS A 140 -30.40 1.73 3.11
N LYS A 141 -29.10 1.44 3.08
CA LYS A 141 -28.04 2.46 3.10
C LYS A 141 -27.00 2.09 2.06
N LYS A 142 -26.92 2.98 1.06
CA LYS A 142 -25.78 3.27 0.17
C LYS A 142 -24.57 2.35 0.41
N ALA A 143 -24.30 1.49 -0.58
CA ALA A 143 -23.07 0.71 -0.69
C ALA A 143 -21.88 1.66 -0.95
N SER A 144 -21.46 2.34 0.11
CA SER A 144 -20.29 3.21 0.18
C SER A 144 -19.84 3.23 1.64
N HIS A 145 -19.45 2.07 2.16
CA HIS A 145 -18.68 2.00 3.39
C HIS A 145 -17.79 0.74 3.34
N GLN A 146 -16.52 0.98 3.04
CA GLN A 146 -15.41 0.31 3.73
C GLN A 146 -15.39 -1.21 3.65
N LEU A 147 -15.31 -1.68 2.41
CA LEU A 147 -14.34 -2.68 1.97
C LEU A 147 -13.15 -2.80 2.96
N SER A 148 -13.20 -3.79 3.85
CA SER A 148 -12.09 -4.26 4.70
C SER A 148 -11.09 -5.01 3.83
N TRP A 149 -10.10 -4.29 3.30
CA TRP A 149 -9.01 -4.87 2.50
C TRP A 149 -7.70 -4.30 3.00
N GLY A 150 -7.05 -5.02 3.91
CA GLY A 150 -5.70 -4.64 4.33
C GLY A 150 -5.33 -5.11 5.72
N GLU A 151 -5.49 -6.39 6.03
CA GLU A 151 -4.71 -7.05 7.07
C GLU A 151 -4.31 -8.42 6.53
N GLU A 152 -3.40 -8.42 5.55
CA GLU A 152 -2.51 -9.58 5.38
C GLU A 152 -1.28 -9.25 6.23
N ASP A 153 -1.30 -9.80 7.46
CA ASP A 153 -0.32 -9.66 8.54
C ASP A 153 1.15 -9.50 8.07
N GLU A 154 1.82 -8.56 8.73
CA GLU A 154 3.27 -8.49 8.86
C GLU A 154 3.71 -9.56 9.86
N GLU A 155 3.89 -10.79 9.39
CA GLU A 155 4.52 -11.86 10.18
C GLU A 155 6.03 -11.59 10.21
N GLU A 156 6.53 -11.10 11.34
CA GLU A 156 7.97 -11.07 11.66
C GLU A 156 8.48 -12.49 11.92
N ASP A 157 9.56 -12.83 11.25
CA ASP A 157 10.29 -14.09 11.36
C ASP A 157 11.20 -14.03 12.60
N SER A 158 10.94 -14.86 13.60
CA SER A 158 11.88 -15.12 14.70
C SER A 158 11.96 -16.63 14.93
N ASP A 159 12.93 -17.23 14.24
CA ASP A 159 13.34 -18.62 14.41
C ASP A 159 14.01 -18.82 15.78
N GLY A 160 13.46 -19.77 16.55
CA GLY A 160 13.97 -20.18 17.85
C GLY A 160 13.60 -21.63 18.13
N GLU A 161 14.41 -22.55 17.61
CA GLU A 161 14.28 -23.99 17.69
C GLU A 161 14.30 -24.60 19.12
N GLN A 162 13.41 -25.58 19.31
CA GLN A 162 13.54 -26.82 20.09
C GLN A 162 13.71 -26.74 21.63
N LYS A 163 12.79 -27.41 22.34
CA LYS A 163 13.06 -28.78 22.84
C LYS A 163 11.80 -29.54 23.23
N ALA A 164 11.80 -30.79 22.78
CA ALA A 164 10.91 -31.87 23.18
C ALA A 164 11.02 -32.18 24.68
N GLY A 165 9.87 -32.43 25.30
CA GLY A 165 9.72 -32.82 26.69
C GLY A 165 8.47 -33.67 26.90
N SER A 166 8.58 -34.92 26.46
CA SER A 166 7.68 -36.05 26.70
C SER A 166 7.09 -36.11 28.12
N SER A 167 5.79 -36.40 28.25
CA SER A 167 5.30 -37.43 29.20
C SER A 167 3.78 -37.60 29.11
N CYS A 168 3.34 -38.59 28.34
CA CYS A 168 2.06 -39.24 28.58
C CYS A 168 2.12 -40.05 29.90
N ARG A 169 1.18 -39.86 30.83
CA ARG A 169 0.86 -40.90 31.82
C ARG A 169 -0.64 -41.01 32.04
N ASN A 170 -1.18 -42.06 31.42
CA ASN A 170 -2.46 -42.67 31.71
C ASN A 170 -2.39 -43.27 33.13
N THR A 171 -3.28 -42.87 34.04
CA THR A 171 -3.50 -43.59 35.30
C THR A 171 -4.99 -43.89 35.48
N LYS A 172 -5.32 -45.17 35.22
CA LYS A 172 -6.55 -45.84 35.65
C LYS A 172 -6.76 -45.57 37.14
N ASN A 173 -7.88 -44.95 37.52
CA ASN A 173 -8.27 -44.90 38.93
C ASN A 173 -9.44 -45.83 39.23
N LYS A 174 -9.15 -46.76 40.14
CA LYS A 174 -9.93 -47.89 40.58
C LYS A 174 -10.97 -47.41 41.57
N LYS A 175 -12.22 -47.78 41.32
CA LYS A 175 -13.40 -47.60 42.18
C LYS A 175 -13.07 -48.07 43.61
N LYS A 176 -13.03 -47.14 44.58
CA LYS A 176 -12.97 -47.46 46.01
C LYS A 176 -14.09 -46.71 46.73
N LYS A 177 -14.97 -47.51 47.34
CA LYS A 177 -16.16 -47.14 48.09
C LYS A 177 -15.71 -46.80 49.52
N VAL A 178 -16.00 -45.59 50.02
CA VAL A 178 -15.94 -45.28 51.46
C VAL A 178 -17.14 -44.42 51.81
N LYS A 179 -17.78 -44.81 52.93
CA LYS A 179 -18.98 -44.24 53.52
C LYS A 179 -18.64 -43.08 54.46
N THR A 180 -19.51 -42.05 54.42
CA THR A 180 -20.07 -41.23 55.52
C THR A 180 -19.15 -40.66 56.61
N GLY A 181 -19.25 -39.34 56.78
CA GLY A 181 -18.96 -38.62 58.03
C GLY A 181 -19.10 -37.12 57.84
N ALA A 182 -20.20 -36.54 58.29
CA ALA A 182 -20.44 -35.09 58.28
C ALA A 182 -19.89 -34.45 59.56
N SER A 183 -19.28 -33.27 59.47
CA SER A 183 -19.44 -32.22 60.48
C SER A 183 -19.05 -30.82 59.97
N SER A 184 -19.83 -29.85 60.45
CA SER A 184 -19.53 -28.42 60.69
C SER A 184 -19.19 -27.50 59.51
N SER A 185 -20.22 -26.75 59.10
CA SER A 185 -20.13 -25.51 58.32
C SER A 185 -19.99 -24.30 59.24
N GLU A 186 -18.82 -23.67 59.31
CA GLU A 186 -18.70 -22.24 59.64
C GLU A 186 -17.28 -21.75 59.29
N GLY A 187 -17.15 -20.85 58.31
CA GLY A 187 -15.88 -20.21 57.93
C GLY A 187 -15.35 -20.44 56.50
N ASP A 188 -16.10 -21.10 55.62
CA ASP A 188 -15.63 -21.42 54.26
C ASP A 188 -15.94 -20.32 53.21
N SER A 189 -17.01 -19.54 53.42
CA SER A 189 -17.42 -18.44 52.53
C SER A 189 -16.36 -17.34 52.43
N GLY A 190 -15.71 -16.99 53.55
CA GLY A 190 -14.64 -15.98 53.58
C GLY A 190 -13.36 -16.39 52.86
N LYS A 191 -13.10 -17.69 52.69
CA LYS A 191 -11.93 -18.20 51.94
C LYS A 191 -12.18 -18.12 50.44
N LEU A 192 -13.38 -18.48 49.99
CA LEU A 192 -13.78 -18.35 48.59
C LEU A 192 -13.82 -16.88 48.16
N VAL A 193 -14.34 -15.99 49.00
CA VAL A 193 -14.34 -14.54 48.73
C VAL A 193 -12.90 -14.03 48.55
N LYS A 194 -11.96 -14.41 49.43
CA LYS A 194 -10.53 -14.03 49.28
C LYS A 194 -9.88 -14.57 48.01
N LEU A 195 -10.26 -15.78 47.58
CA LEU A 195 -9.72 -16.39 46.36
C LEU A 195 -10.24 -15.68 45.11
N VAL A 196 -11.55 -15.37 45.08
CA VAL A 196 -12.19 -14.59 44.01
C VAL A 196 -11.63 -13.17 43.97
N GLU A 197 -11.44 -12.54 45.12
CA GLU A 197 -10.86 -11.20 45.22
C GLU A 197 -9.38 -11.17 44.79
N GLY A 198 -8.62 -12.24 45.09
CA GLY A 198 -7.27 -12.46 44.57
C GLY A 198 -7.23 -12.66 43.05
N PHE A 199 -8.18 -13.41 42.51
CA PHE A 199 -8.33 -13.59 41.07
C PHE A 199 -8.71 -12.29 40.35
N MET A 200 -9.65 -11.50 40.90
CA MET A 200 -10.01 -10.19 40.35
C MET A 200 -8.82 -9.22 40.39
N ARG A 201 -8.03 -9.20 41.48
CA ARG A 201 -6.79 -8.41 41.54
C ARG A 201 -5.78 -8.84 40.47
N GLN A 202 -5.61 -10.14 40.25
CA GLN A 202 -4.72 -10.68 39.21
C GLN A 202 -5.20 -10.33 37.80
N GLN A 203 -6.52 -10.37 37.58
CA GLN A 203 -7.13 -10.00 36.29
C GLN A 203 -6.97 -8.51 35.99
N VAL A 204 -7.21 -7.63 36.97
CA VAL A 204 -6.99 -6.18 36.84
C VAL A 204 -5.52 -5.85 36.61
N GLN A 205 -4.58 -6.57 37.25
CA GLN A 205 -3.14 -6.36 37.03
C GLN A 205 -2.71 -6.74 35.62
N MET A 206 -3.18 -7.88 35.11
CA MET A 206 -2.96 -8.21 33.71
C MET A 206 -3.56 -7.13 32.81
N GLU A 207 -4.84 -6.79 32.98
CA GLU A 207 -5.50 -5.79 32.11
C GLU A 207 -4.79 -4.43 32.12
N MET A 208 -4.23 -4.03 33.25
CA MET A 208 -3.41 -2.82 33.37
C MET A 208 -2.11 -2.94 32.56
N GLN A 209 -1.40 -4.07 32.64
CA GLN A 209 -0.21 -4.33 31.82
C GLN A 209 -0.54 -4.35 30.32
N TRP A 210 -1.60 -5.07 29.92
CA TRP A 210 -2.08 -5.09 28.53
C TRP A 210 -2.46 -3.69 28.04
N ARG A 211 -3.10 -2.88 28.89
CA ARG A 211 -3.48 -1.49 28.58
C ARG A 211 -2.26 -0.58 28.45
N GLU A 212 -1.26 -0.69 29.32
CA GLU A 212 -0.03 0.10 29.26
C GLU A 212 0.80 -0.26 28.03
N GLU A 213 1.02 -1.54 27.76
CA GLU A 213 1.72 -2.00 26.57
C GLU A 213 0.99 -1.58 25.27
N TYR A 214 -0.35 -1.59 25.29
CA TYR A 214 -1.14 -1.10 24.16
C TYR A 214 -0.96 0.41 23.99
N GLU A 215 -1.02 1.18 25.07
CA GLU A 215 -0.84 2.64 25.02
C GLU A 215 0.58 3.04 24.60
N GLU A 216 1.59 2.26 24.98
CA GLU A 216 2.97 2.46 24.56
C GLU A 216 3.16 2.17 23.07
N ARG A 217 2.61 1.07 22.55
CA ARG A 217 2.57 0.82 21.10
C ARG A 217 1.86 1.96 20.36
N GLU A 218 0.76 2.47 20.90
CA GLU A 218 0.07 3.63 20.33
C GLU A 218 0.93 4.91 20.36
N LYS A 219 1.67 5.16 21.45
CA LYS A 219 2.63 6.27 21.54
C LYS A 219 3.75 6.11 20.52
N GLU A 220 4.26 4.91 20.35
CA GLU A 220 5.28 4.59 19.37
C GLU A 220 4.77 4.81 17.93
N ARG A 221 3.53 4.41 17.62
CA ARG A 221 2.90 4.71 16.32
C ARG A 221 2.78 6.21 16.09
N ARG A 222 2.31 6.96 17.10
CA ARG A 222 2.20 8.44 17.02
C ARG A 222 3.56 9.11 16.86
N MET A 223 4.59 8.63 17.57
CA MET A 223 5.97 9.15 17.45
C MET A 223 6.53 8.89 16.05
N ARG A 224 6.42 7.66 15.53
CA ARG A 224 6.81 7.36 14.16
C ARG A 224 6.05 8.19 13.12
N GLU A 225 4.76 8.42 13.34
CA GLU A 225 3.96 9.28 12.47
C GLU A 225 4.41 10.75 12.54
N MET A 226 4.72 11.27 13.73
CA MET A 226 5.26 12.62 13.91
C MET A 226 6.64 12.77 13.27
N GLU A 227 7.53 11.81 13.45
CA GLU A 227 8.84 11.77 12.80
C GLU A 227 8.70 11.72 11.28
N TRP A 228 7.80 10.89 10.77
CA TRP A 228 7.50 10.84 9.34
C TRP A 228 6.95 12.18 8.83
N ARG A 229 6.05 12.83 9.57
CA ARG A 229 5.55 14.17 9.23
C ARG A 229 6.67 15.23 9.23
N GLN A 230 7.55 15.20 10.23
CA GLN A 230 8.68 16.13 10.31
C GLN A 230 9.68 15.93 9.18
N THR A 231 10.00 14.68 8.83
CA THR A 231 10.91 14.38 7.72
C THR A 231 10.30 14.83 6.38
N MET A 232 9.00 14.59 6.16
CA MET A 232 8.29 15.08 4.98
C MET A 232 8.28 16.61 4.89
N GLU A 233 8.00 17.30 6.00
CA GLU A 233 8.02 18.77 6.06
C GLU A 233 9.42 19.33 5.83
N ALA A 234 10.47 18.67 6.34
CA ALA A 234 11.86 19.09 6.11
C ALA A 234 12.25 19.01 4.63
N LEU A 235 11.88 17.93 3.95
CA LEU A 235 12.11 17.77 2.51
C LEU A 235 11.36 18.83 1.69
N GLU A 236 10.12 19.15 2.08
CA GLU A 236 9.34 20.21 1.41
C GLU A 236 9.98 21.59 1.60
N LYS A 237 10.43 21.91 2.82
CA LYS A 237 11.16 23.15 3.12
C LYS A 237 12.46 23.26 2.34
N GLU A 238 13.22 22.18 2.23
CA GLU A 238 14.45 22.14 1.43
C GLU A 238 14.17 22.44 -0.04
N ARG A 239 13.16 21.78 -0.61
CA ARG A 239 12.71 22.04 -1.99
C ARG A 239 12.28 23.49 -2.19
N ALA A 240 11.47 24.03 -1.28
CA ALA A 240 11.00 25.41 -1.34
C ALA A 240 12.15 26.43 -1.23
N MET A 241 13.17 26.15 -0.40
CA MET A 241 14.37 26.97 -0.31
C MET A 241 15.19 26.95 -1.60
N MET A 242 15.35 25.79 -2.23
CA MET A 242 16.06 25.67 -3.51
C MET A 242 15.33 26.42 -4.63
N ASP A 243 14.00 26.30 -4.71
CA ASP A 243 13.18 27.06 -5.66
C ASP A 243 13.26 28.56 -5.41
N ARG A 244 13.28 29.01 -4.15
CA ARG A 244 13.46 30.42 -3.80
C ARG A 244 14.83 30.94 -4.23
N ARG A 245 15.90 30.20 -3.94
CA ARG A 245 17.27 30.55 -4.39
C ARG A 245 17.40 30.58 -5.91
N TRP A 246 16.67 29.71 -6.62
CA TRP A 246 16.64 29.74 -8.08
C TRP A 246 15.92 30.99 -8.59
N ARG A 247 14.73 31.30 -8.05
CA ARG A 247 13.99 32.51 -8.40
C ARG A 247 14.77 33.78 -8.11
N GLU A 248 15.43 33.89 -6.96
CA GLU A 248 16.28 35.04 -6.64
C GLU A 248 17.42 35.20 -7.64
N ARG A 249 18.11 34.11 -8.02
CA ARG A 249 19.14 34.18 -9.07
C ARG A 249 18.58 34.60 -10.42
N GLU A 250 17.38 34.13 -10.76
CA GLU A 250 16.70 34.47 -12.01
C GLU A 250 16.30 35.94 -12.05
N GLU A 251 15.73 36.43 -10.96
CA GLU A 251 15.36 37.82 -10.77
C GLU A 251 16.60 38.72 -10.85
N GLN A 252 17.73 38.31 -10.26
CA GLN A 252 19.00 39.03 -10.42
C GLN A 252 19.49 39.06 -11.87
N ARG A 253 19.23 38.01 -12.66
CA ARG A 253 19.50 38.05 -14.11
C ARG A 253 18.58 39.03 -14.83
N ARG A 254 17.27 38.97 -14.54
CA ARG A 254 16.26 39.89 -15.08
C ARG A 254 16.58 41.34 -14.76
N ILE A 255 16.87 41.70 -13.50
CA ILE A 255 17.25 43.06 -13.10
C ILE A 255 18.47 43.55 -13.88
N ARG A 256 19.48 42.69 -14.11
CA ARG A 256 20.65 43.05 -14.92
C ARG A 256 20.31 43.27 -16.40
N GLU A 257 19.36 42.52 -16.93
CA GLU A 257 18.87 42.68 -18.30
C GLU A 257 18.00 43.92 -18.44
N ASP A 258 17.08 44.16 -17.51
CA ASP A 258 16.22 45.33 -17.43
C ASP A 258 17.06 46.61 -17.29
N ALA A 259 18.07 46.63 -16.43
CA ALA A 259 18.99 47.76 -16.33
C ALA A 259 19.77 48.05 -17.63
N ARG A 260 20.02 47.03 -18.47
CA ARG A 260 20.60 47.24 -19.81
C ARG A 260 19.54 47.71 -20.80
N ALA A 261 18.31 47.21 -20.71
CA ALA A 261 17.18 47.67 -21.51
C ALA A 261 16.89 49.14 -21.22
N GLU A 262 16.77 49.54 -19.96
CA GLU A 262 16.58 50.93 -19.52
C GLU A 262 17.67 51.86 -20.06
N LYS A 263 18.93 51.43 -20.06
CA LYS A 263 20.02 52.21 -20.67
C LYS A 263 19.84 52.38 -22.18
N ARG A 264 19.42 51.32 -22.89
CA ARG A 264 19.12 51.39 -24.33
C ARG A 264 17.94 52.33 -24.57
N ASP A 265 16.88 52.21 -23.78
CA ASP A 265 15.67 53.03 -23.90
C ASP A 265 15.98 54.51 -23.61
N ALA A 266 16.77 54.81 -22.58
CA ALA A 266 17.20 56.17 -22.28
C ALA A 266 17.99 56.80 -23.43
N LEU A 267 18.87 56.04 -24.10
CA LEU A 267 19.59 56.49 -25.28
C LEU A 267 18.64 56.76 -26.46
N ILE A 268 17.69 55.85 -26.71
CA ILE A 268 16.68 56.01 -27.76
C ILE A 268 15.84 57.27 -27.48
N THR A 269 15.35 57.46 -26.26
CA THR A 269 14.60 58.64 -25.84
C THR A 269 15.42 59.93 -26.04
N ALA A 270 16.69 59.94 -25.63
CA ALA A 270 17.56 61.10 -25.81
C ALA A 270 17.78 61.45 -27.30
N LEU A 271 17.93 60.44 -28.16
CA LEU A 271 18.04 60.63 -29.61
C LEU A 271 16.73 61.18 -30.22
N LEU A 272 15.57 60.61 -29.84
CA LEU A 272 14.27 61.07 -30.29
C LEU A 272 14.01 62.53 -29.87
N ASN A 273 14.38 62.91 -28.64
CA ASN A 273 14.26 64.30 -28.18
C ASN A 273 15.13 65.25 -29.00
N LYS A 274 16.38 64.87 -29.32
CA LYS A 274 17.25 65.68 -30.18
C LYS A 274 16.70 65.85 -31.60
N LEU A 275 16.13 64.81 -32.18
CA LEU A 275 15.49 64.90 -33.50
C LEU A 275 14.30 65.85 -33.46
N ARG A 276 13.44 65.75 -32.45
CA ARG A 276 12.30 66.64 -32.25
C ARG A 276 12.72 68.10 -32.10
N SER A 277 13.70 68.39 -31.24
CA SER A 277 14.22 69.76 -31.08
C SER A 277 14.84 70.32 -32.35
N ARG A 278 15.41 69.47 -33.22
CA ARG A 278 15.97 69.89 -34.51
C ARG A 278 14.88 70.19 -35.54
N GLU A 279 13.80 69.42 -35.55
CA GLU A 279 12.61 69.69 -36.37
C GLU A 279 11.97 71.02 -35.96
N ASP A 280 11.80 71.25 -34.66
CA ASP A 280 11.22 72.50 -34.11
C ASP A 280 12.11 73.73 -34.37
N SER A 281 13.43 73.55 -34.50
CA SER A 281 14.38 74.64 -34.81
C SER A 281 14.50 74.96 -36.31
N ASN A 282 13.95 74.10 -37.17
CA ASN A 282 13.98 74.24 -38.63
C ASN A 282 12.65 74.76 -39.21
N MET A 283 11.65 75.01 -38.35
CA MET A 283 10.41 75.75 -38.67
C MET A 283 10.53 77.19 -38.19
#